data_AF-A0A2M7MDC5-F1
#
_entry.id   AF-A0A2M7MDC5-F1
#
_cell.length_a   1.000
_cell.length_b   1.000
_cell.length_c   1.000
_cell.angle_alpha   90.00
_cell.angle_beta   90.00
_cell.angle_gamma   90.00
#
_symmetry.space_group_name_H-M   'P 1'
#
loop_
_entity.id
_entity.type
_entity.pdbx_description
1 polymer ?
#
loop_
_entity_poly.entity_id
_entity_poly.type
_entity_poly.pdbx_seq_one_letter_code
_entity_poly.pdbx_strand_id
1 'polypeptide(L)'
;MNQRKKLFLAIIVVFLIGSGISKVGAQDSNKDVAQVTQEETSFSGDEKTDLIFNKSRSTQKILDLKVLYRDQIEAYRNSDKQFNIAKTHYFNVLTLISLEELVGSTKLAMSDRLKVLITYLELLSATLEDTTGVELALKEESLKQIRATIIALKLHQEDIALAKDRATFNLLADDFSLFVESYEQVSYRALSLIRIGQIQAVYDAATIIDADIKKSKEGEDVGAVVESKRVRAFQEIQRNFTITNEGLIKLNDKVISREAEDFGRNFYEDTLVNLEPIYIQMSKSLDHLEELLKL
;
A
#
# COMPACT_ATOMS: atom_id res chain seq x y z
N MET A 1 -0.38 -29.90 3.15
CA MET A 1 0.72 -29.31 2.35
C MET A 1 0.32 -28.09 1.50
N ASN A 2 -0.98 -27.74 1.37
CA ASN A 2 -1.45 -26.65 0.49
C ASN A 2 -1.69 -25.27 1.15
N GLN A 3 -1.74 -25.14 2.49
CA GLN A 3 -1.91 -23.82 3.14
C GLN A 3 -0.58 -23.07 3.35
N ARG A 4 0.53 -23.78 3.58
CA ARG A 4 1.86 -23.14 3.76
C ARG A 4 2.41 -22.50 2.49
N LYS A 5 2.04 -23.00 1.31
CA LYS A 5 2.39 -22.36 0.01
C LYS A 5 1.57 -21.09 -0.25
N LYS A 6 0.33 -21.00 0.26
CA LYS A 6 -0.50 -19.78 0.15
C LYS A 6 0.02 -18.66 1.04
N LEU A 7 0.48 -18.98 2.26
CA LEU A 7 1.13 -18.02 3.17
C LEU A 7 2.47 -17.50 2.61
N PHE A 8 3.26 -18.37 1.97
CA PHE A 8 4.53 -17.99 1.35
C PHE A 8 4.35 -17.13 0.08
N LEU A 9 3.26 -17.34 -0.69
CA LEU A 9 2.92 -16.50 -1.84
C LEU A 9 2.40 -15.12 -1.41
N ALA A 10 1.64 -15.03 -0.31
CA ALA A 10 1.15 -13.75 0.21
C ALA A 10 2.29 -12.82 0.64
N ILE A 11 3.38 -13.37 1.19
CA ILE A 11 4.57 -12.61 1.61
C ILE A 11 5.44 -12.20 0.41
N ILE A 12 5.47 -12.99 -0.67
CA ILE A 12 6.24 -12.67 -1.89
C ILE A 12 5.53 -11.62 -2.75
N VAL A 13 4.19 -11.57 -2.76
CA VAL A 13 3.45 -10.55 -3.54
C VAL A 13 3.56 -9.16 -2.90
N VAL A 14 3.72 -9.06 -1.58
CA VAL A 14 4.10 -7.79 -0.92
C VAL A 14 5.52 -7.32 -1.32
N PHE A 15 6.37 -8.23 -1.80
CA PHE A 15 7.73 -7.94 -2.26
C PHE A 15 7.84 -7.45 -3.71
N LEU A 16 6.76 -7.57 -4.51
CA LEU A 16 6.76 -7.24 -5.95
C LEU A 16 6.13 -5.88 -6.31
N ILE A 17 5.60 -5.12 -5.34
CA ILE A 17 5.07 -3.76 -5.57
C ILE A 17 6.07 -2.68 -5.06
N GLY A 18 7.29 -3.07 -4.66
CA GLY A 18 8.26 -2.14 -4.05
C GLY A 18 9.72 -2.31 -4.47
N SER A 19 10.03 -3.05 -5.53
CA SER A 19 11.41 -3.34 -5.92
C SER A 19 11.79 -2.75 -7.29
N GLY A 20 11.90 -1.42 -7.35
CA GLY A 20 12.77 -0.74 -8.30
C GLY A 20 14.23 -0.98 -7.92
N ILE A 21 14.79 -2.13 -8.31
CA ILE A 21 16.20 -2.46 -8.15
C ILE A 21 16.97 -1.85 -9.32
N SER A 22 17.47 -0.63 -9.15
CA SER A 22 18.59 -0.15 -9.95
C SER A 22 19.86 -0.81 -9.44
N LYS A 23 20.42 -1.70 -10.26
CA LYS A 23 21.78 -2.26 -10.09
C LYS A 23 22.79 -1.12 -10.09
N VAL A 24 23.59 -1.00 -9.03
CA VAL A 24 24.89 -0.31 -9.10
C VAL A 24 25.96 -1.38 -8.86
N GLY A 25 26.53 -1.84 -9.97
CA GLY A 25 27.80 -2.55 -9.99
C GLY A 25 28.93 -1.55 -10.18
N ALA A 26 29.93 -1.62 -9.33
CA ALA A 26 31.20 -0.93 -9.49
C ALA A 26 32.07 -1.65 -10.53
N GLN A 27 32.59 -0.93 -11.52
CA GLN A 27 33.93 -1.15 -12.06
C GLN A 27 34.42 0.03 -12.93
N ASP A 28 35.63 0.49 -12.62
CA ASP A 28 36.44 1.49 -13.33
C ASP A 28 36.83 1.07 -14.76
N SER A 29 36.85 2.03 -15.70
CA SER A 29 38.09 2.56 -16.33
C SER A 29 37.86 3.22 -17.71
N ASN A 30 38.07 4.55 -17.74
CA ASN A 30 38.89 5.34 -18.68
C ASN A 30 38.87 5.04 -20.21
N LYS A 31 38.36 6.00 -21.02
CA LYS A 31 39.13 6.80 -22.02
C LYS A 31 38.25 7.67 -22.93
N ASP A 32 38.79 8.85 -23.24
CA ASP A 32 38.31 9.92 -24.13
C ASP A 32 37.85 9.49 -25.54
N VAL A 33 36.90 10.25 -26.11
CA VAL A 33 37.01 11.02 -27.39
C VAL A 33 35.63 11.64 -27.73
N ALA A 34 35.67 12.79 -28.41
CA ALA A 34 34.65 13.81 -28.52
C ALA A 34 33.58 13.63 -29.64
N GLN A 35 32.46 14.34 -29.41
CA GLN A 35 31.68 15.18 -30.34
C GLN A 35 30.65 14.57 -31.33
N VAL A 36 29.49 15.29 -31.40
CA VAL A 36 28.49 15.44 -32.49
C VAL A 36 27.15 14.67 -32.39
N THR A 37 26.13 15.43 -31.94
CA THR A 37 24.81 15.73 -32.54
C THR A 37 23.87 14.64 -33.11
N GLN A 38 22.71 14.57 -32.41
CA GLN A 38 21.31 14.39 -32.83
C GLN A 38 20.73 13.08 -33.41
N GLU A 39 19.53 12.85 -32.87
CA GLU A 39 18.36 12.14 -33.38
C GLU A 39 18.44 10.63 -33.47
N GLU A 40 17.86 9.98 -32.45
CA GLU A 40 16.87 8.93 -32.70
C GLU A 40 15.80 8.95 -31.60
N THR A 41 14.58 9.08 -32.07
CA THR A 41 13.32 8.95 -31.35
C THR A 41 13.17 7.55 -30.79
N SER A 42 13.03 7.41 -29.47
CA SER A 42 12.39 6.25 -28.86
C SER A 42 11.37 6.70 -27.82
N PHE A 43 10.11 6.63 -28.24
CA PHE A 43 8.92 6.72 -27.42
C PHE A 43 8.95 5.58 -26.38
N SER A 44 9.06 5.90 -25.10
CA SER A 44 8.68 4.98 -24.01
C SER A 44 7.70 5.70 -23.09
N GLY A 45 6.43 5.65 -23.46
CA GLY A 45 5.34 5.88 -22.53
C GLY A 45 5.22 4.64 -21.66
N ASP A 46 5.58 4.75 -20.38
CA ASP A 46 5.02 3.90 -19.31
C ASP A 46 5.44 4.32 -17.88
N GLU A 47 6.40 5.25 -17.69
CA GLU A 47 6.85 5.60 -16.32
C GLU A 47 6.17 6.83 -15.68
N LYS A 48 5.41 7.63 -16.44
CA LYS A 48 4.88 8.91 -15.90
C LYS A 48 3.58 8.77 -15.12
N THR A 49 2.78 7.74 -15.37
CA THR A 49 1.50 7.49 -14.70
C THR A 49 1.68 7.09 -13.23
N ASP A 50 2.75 6.38 -12.89
CA ASP A 50 3.03 5.94 -11.51
C ASP A 50 3.60 7.03 -10.59
N LEU A 51 4.12 8.13 -11.15
CA LEU A 51 4.77 9.20 -10.37
C LEU A 51 3.80 10.26 -9.84
N ILE A 52 2.63 10.44 -10.46
CA ILE A 52 1.70 11.53 -10.10
C ILE A 52 1.00 11.24 -8.75
N PHE A 53 0.77 9.96 -8.41
CA PHE A 53 -0.03 9.57 -7.24
C PHE A 53 0.79 9.15 -6.02
N ASN A 54 2.12 9.01 -6.15
CA ASN A 54 2.99 8.54 -5.06
C ASN A 54 3.54 9.65 -4.16
N LYS A 55 3.17 10.93 -4.39
CA LYS A 55 3.46 12.01 -3.43
C LYS A 55 2.46 11.99 -2.27
N SER A 56 2.42 10.86 -1.54
CA SER A 56 1.87 10.83 -0.19
C SER A 56 2.49 11.97 0.60
N ARG A 57 1.67 12.75 1.31
CA ARG A 57 2.17 13.66 2.35
C ARG A 57 2.75 12.81 3.47
N SER A 58 3.95 12.28 3.26
CA SER A 58 4.55 11.37 4.22
C SER A 58 4.97 12.20 5.42
N THR A 59 4.12 12.25 6.44
CA THR A 59 4.48 12.82 7.74
C THR A 59 5.74 12.13 8.25
N GLN A 60 6.55 12.85 9.03
CA GLN A 60 7.79 12.29 9.60
C GLN A 60 7.52 10.95 10.31
N LYS A 61 6.38 10.85 11.01
CA LYS A 61 5.90 9.61 11.63
C LYS A 61 5.77 8.44 10.65
N ILE A 62 5.19 8.65 9.47
CA ILE A 62 5.05 7.60 8.43
C ILE A 62 6.43 7.17 7.91
N LEU A 63 7.35 8.12 7.72
CA LEU A 63 8.72 7.82 7.28
C LEU A 63 9.47 6.99 8.33
N ASP A 64 9.39 7.39 9.60
CA ASP A 64 10.02 6.69 10.71
C ASP A 64 9.45 5.26 10.85
N LEU A 65 8.12 5.10 10.73
CA LEU A 65 7.47 3.79 10.75
C LEU A 65 7.87 2.89 9.58
N LYS A 66 8.07 3.45 8.38
CA LYS A 66 8.56 2.69 7.21
C LYS A 66 9.97 2.16 7.43
N VAL A 67 10.86 2.98 7.99
CA VAL A 67 12.22 2.55 8.32
C VAL A 67 12.18 1.46 9.38
N LEU A 68 11.45 1.69 10.48
CA LEU A 68 11.28 0.71 11.55
C LEU A 68 10.73 -0.63 11.03
N TYR A 69 9.69 -0.58 10.19
CA TYR A 69 9.09 -1.77 9.59
C TYR A 69 10.09 -2.57 8.75
N ARG A 70 10.88 -1.88 7.91
CA ARG A 70 11.90 -2.51 7.08
C ARG A 70 12.95 -3.23 7.93
N ASP A 71 13.46 -2.55 8.96
CA ASP A 71 14.50 -3.08 9.83
C ASP A 71 13.97 -4.28 10.65
N GLN A 72 12.70 -4.22 11.10
CA GLN A 72 12.04 -5.34 11.78
C GLN A 72 11.80 -6.55 10.86
N ILE A 73 11.47 -6.35 9.58
CA ILE A 73 11.37 -7.46 8.61
C ILE A 73 12.70 -8.19 8.49
N GLU A 74 13.81 -7.45 8.42
CA GLU A 74 15.14 -8.05 8.35
C GLU A 74 15.46 -8.84 9.61
N ALA A 75 15.16 -8.28 10.79
CA ALA A 75 15.30 -8.99 12.06
C ALA A 75 14.46 -10.28 12.09
N TYR A 76 13.20 -10.22 11.68
CA TYR A 76 12.31 -11.38 11.61
C TYR A 76 12.82 -12.45 10.64
N ARG A 77 13.31 -12.06 9.45
CA ARG A 77 13.91 -12.99 8.49
C ARG A 77 15.10 -13.71 9.07
N ASN A 78 15.92 -13.02 9.87
CA ASN A 78 17.06 -13.62 10.53
C ASN A 78 16.61 -14.57 11.65
N SER A 79 15.65 -14.19 12.49
CA SER A 79 15.14 -15.06 13.55
C SER A 79 14.39 -16.28 13.03
N ASP A 80 13.64 -16.17 11.93
CA ASP A 80 13.00 -17.31 11.25
C ASP A 80 14.02 -18.30 10.68
N LYS A 81 15.11 -17.80 10.07
CA LYS A 81 16.24 -18.67 9.65
C LYS A 81 16.85 -19.42 10.83
N GLN A 82 17.11 -18.73 11.95
CA GLN A 82 17.67 -19.35 13.14
C GLN A 82 16.74 -20.41 13.75
N PHE A 83 15.44 -20.12 13.79
CA PHE A 83 14.43 -21.11 14.20
C PHE A 83 14.46 -22.37 13.32
N ASN A 84 14.52 -22.21 11.98
CA ASN A 84 14.59 -23.35 11.06
C ASN A 84 15.87 -24.18 11.22
N ILE A 85 17.01 -23.53 11.52
CA ILE A 85 18.27 -24.21 11.82
C ILE A 85 18.15 -24.98 13.14
N ALA A 86 17.73 -24.32 14.22
CA ALA A 86 17.59 -24.92 15.55
C ALA A 86 16.59 -26.09 15.54
N LYS A 87 15.50 -25.96 14.77
CA LYS A 87 14.52 -27.02 14.56
C LYS A 87 15.15 -28.25 13.90
N THR A 88 15.90 -28.04 12.82
CA THR A 88 16.63 -29.12 12.14
C THR A 88 17.65 -29.78 13.07
N HIS A 89 18.42 -28.97 13.82
CA HIS A 89 19.41 -29.46 14.79
C HIS A 89 18.76 -30.33 15.87
N TYR A 90 17.66 -29.87 16.46
CA TYR A 90 16.89 -30.62 17.45
C TYR A 90 16.42 -31.98 16.91
N PHE A 91 15.83 -32.02 15.71
CA PHE A 91 15.36 -33.29 15.14
C PHE A 91 16.49 -34.28 14.81
N ASN A 92 17.71 -33.79 14.56
CA ASN A 92 18.86 -34.65 14.26
C ASN A 92 19.55 -35.18 15.53
N VAL A 93 19.63 -34.36 16.58
CA VAL A 93 20.49 -34.62 17.75
C VAL A 93 19.68 -35.05 18.98
N LEU A 94 18.44 -34.55 19.14
CA LEU A 94 17.51 -34.92 20.21
C LEU A 94 18.09 -34.78 21.64
N THR A 95 18.92 -33.77 21.88
CA THR A 95 19.48 -33.46 23.21
C THR A 95 18.75 -32.31 23.91
N LEU A 96 18.88 -32.23 25.23
CA LEU A 96 18.34 -31.12 26.03
C LEU A 96 18.88 -29.75 25.57
N ILE A 97 20.16 -29.68 25.24
CA ILE A 97 20.78 -28.44 24.72
C ILE A 97 20.10 -28.01 23.41
N SER A 98 19.92 -28.93 22.46
CA SER A 98 19.23 -28.63 21.20
C SER A 98 17.76 -28.25 21.38
N LEU A 99 17.12 -28.73 22.46
CA LEU A 99 15.75 -28.33 22.83
C LEU A 99 15.73 -26.90 23.37
N GLU A 100 16.67 -26.52 24.24
CA GLU A 100 16.79 -25.16 24.77
C GLU A 100 17.04 -24.14 23.65
N GLU A 101 17.92 -24.46 22.70
CA GLU A 101 18.17 -23.65 21.50
C GLU A 101 16.90 -23.48 20.64
N LEU A 102 16.13 -24.56 20.44
CA LEU A 102 14.87 -24.50 19.72
C LEU A 102 13.84 -23.62 20.43
N VAL A 103 13.72 -23.74 21.75
CA VAL A 103 12.79 -22.92 22.54
C VAL A 103 13.18 -21.45 22.46
N GLY A 104 14.47 -21.12 22.62
CA GLY A 104 14.96 -19.75 22.52
C GLY A 104 14.72 -19.13 21.14
N SER A 105 15.02 -19.86 20.07
CA SER A 105 14.81 -19.40 18.70
C SER A 105 13.32 -19.29 18.33
N THR A 106 12.46 -20.17 18.85
CA THR A 106 11.00 -20.08 18.69
C THR A 106 10.45 -18.79 19.31
N LYS A 107 10.85 -18.49 20.55
CA LYS A 107 10.46 -17.26 21.24
C LYS A 107 10.84 -16.01 20.46
N LEU A 108 12.09 -15.97 19.97
CA LEU A 108 12.62 -14.85 19.19
C LEU A 108 11.81 -14.66 17.89
N ALA A 109 11.62 -15.73 17.11
CA ALA A 109 10.90 -15.67 15.84
C ALA A 109 9.43 -15.25 16.01
N MET A 110 8.74 -15.78 17.02
CA MET A 110 7.35 -15.38 17.31
C MET A 110 7.25 -13.92 17.78
N SER A 111 8.19 -13.46 18.60
CA SER A 111 8.22 -12.07 19.07
C SER A 111 8.48 -11.09 17.92
N ASP A 112 9.47 -11.37 17.07
CA ASP A 112 9.80 -10.50 15.93
C ASP A 112 8.69 -10.47 14.88
N ARG A 113 8.02 -11.61 14.63
CA ARG A 113 6.82 -11.66 13.79
C ARG A 113 5.76 -10.67 14.28
N LEU A 114 5.47 -10.65 15.59
CA LEU A 114 4.48 -9.73 16.14
C LEU A 114 4.88 -8.27 16.03
N LYS A 115 6.16 -7.94 16.25
CA LYS A 115 6.66 -6.56 16.05
C LYS A 115 6.37 -6.09 14.63
N VAL A 116 6.73 -6.91 13.63
CA VAL A 116 6.49 -6.61 12.22
C VAL A 116 5.00 -6.36 11.95
N LEU A 117 4.12 -7.24 12.45
CA LEU A 117 2.68 -7.13 12.22
C LEU A 117 2.08 -5.89 12.90
N ILE A 118 2.50 -5.59 14.13
CA ILE A 118 2.07 -4.40 14.88
C ILE A 118 2.51 -3.13 14.15
N THR A 119 3.79 -3.03 13.79
CA THR A 119 4.31 -1.84 13.11
C THR A 119 3.68 -1.64 11.73
N TYR A 120 3.34 -2.73 11.02
CA TYR A 120 2.57 -2.64 9.78
C TYR A 120 1.17 -2.03 9.99
N LEU A 121 0.44 -2.47 11.02
CA LEU A 121 -0.86 -1.90 11.35
C LEU A 121 -0.75 -0.44 11.82
N GLU A 122 0.29 -0.09 12.58
CA GLU A 122 0.57 1.30 12.97
C GLU A 122 0.85 2.18 11.75
N LEU A 123 1.57 1.65 10.75
CA LEU A 123 1.81 2.31 9.47
C LEU A 123 0.51 2.51 8.68
N LEU A 124 -0.34 1.49 8.60
CA LEU A 124 -1.66 1.59 7.96
C LEU A 124 -2.54 2.62 8.67
N SER A 125 -2.58 2.60 10.01
CA SER A 125 -3.32 3.58 10.82
C SER A 125 -2.87 5.00 10.52
N ALA A 126 -1.56 5.26 10.55
CA ALA A 126 -1.01 6.59 10.29
C ALA A 126 -1.28 7.06 8.84
N THR A 127 -1.19 6.14 7.88
CA THR A 127 -1.48 6.44 6.47
C THR A 127 -2.96 6.73 6.25
N LEU A 128 -3.86 5.95 6.85
CA LEU A 128 -5.30 6.16 6.76
C LEU A 128 -5.74 7.45 7.46
N GLU A 129 -5.14 7.79 8.61
CA GLU A 129 -5.36 9.08 9.29
C GLU A 129 -5.08 10.26 8.35
N ASP A 130 -3.93 10.24 7.67
CA ASP A 130 -3.48 11.30 6.75
C ASP A 130 -4.22 11.30 5.38
N THR A 131 -4.84 10.19 5.00
CA THR A 131 -5.51 10.09 3.70
C THR A 131 -6.81 10.91 3.67
N THR A 132 -6.88 11.95 2.85
CA THR A 132 -8.12 12.69 2.57
C THR A 132 -9.04 11.94 1.60
N GLY A 133 -10.30 12.35 1.45
CA GLY A 133 -11.22 11.74 0.49
C GLY A 133 -11.86 10.41 0.95
N VAL A 134 -11.63 9.98 2.19
CA VAL A 134 -12.37 8.87 2.82
C VAL A 134 -13.46 9.43 3.70
N GLU A 135 -14.66 8.85 3.63
CA GLU A 135 -15.75 9.19 4.54
C GLU A 135 -15.31 9.03 6.01
N LEU A 136 -15.63 10.03 6.84
CA LEU A 136 -15.16 10.07 8.23
C LEU A 136 -15.61 8.84 9.03
N ALA A 137 -16.86 8.41 8.87
CA ALA A 137 -17.40 7.25 9.58
C ALA A 137 -16.64 5.96 9.23
N LEU A 138 -16.39 5.71 7.94
CA LEU A 138 -15.61 4.54 7.48
C LEU A 138 -14.17 4.58 7.97
N LYS A 139 -13.57 5.77 7.95
CA LYS A 139 -12.22 5.99 8.47
C LYS A 139 -12.14 5.67 9.96
N GLU A 140 -13.03 6.25 10.77
CA GLU A 140 -13.05 6.03 12.23
C GLU A 140 -13.28 4.57 12.60
N GLU A 141 -14.18 3.89 11.89
CA GLU A 141 -14.46 2.48 12.10
C GLU A 141 -13.23 1.61 11.80
N SER A 142 -12.57 1.84 10.66
CA SER A 142 -11.36 1.09 10.28
C SER A 142 -10.20 1.37 11.26
N LEU A 143 -10.02 2.62 11.71
CA LEU A 143 -9.02 2.96 12.73
C LEU A 143 -9.31 2.28 14.08
N LYS A 144 -10.58 2.18 14.46
CA LYS A 144 -10.99 1.44 15.67
C LYS A 144 -10.65 -0.04 15.57
N GLN A 145 -10.92 -0.67 14.42
CA GLN A 145 -10.57 -2.07 14.16
C GLN A 145 -9.06 -2.29 14.19
N ILE A 146 -8.27 -1.45 13.52
CA ILE A 146 -6.79 -1.49 13.57
C ILE A 146 -6.29 -1.43 15.01
N ARG A 147 -6.79 -0.50 15.82
CA ARG A 147 -6.38 -0.35 17.23
C ARG A 147 -6.72 -1.60 18.05
N ALA A 148 -7.90 -2.18 17.85
CA ALA A 148 -8.30 -3.42 18.52
C ALA A 148 -7.36 -4.58 18.17
N THR A 149 -7.02 -4.75 16.88
CA THR A 149 -6.08 -5.79 16.43
C THR A 149 -4.67 -5.56 16.97
N ILE A 150 -4.18 -4.31 17.01
CA ILE A 150 -2.89 -3.98 17.63
C ILE A 150 -2.87 -4.37 19.11
N ILE A 151 -3.92 -4.05 19.86
CA ILE A 151 -4.02 -4.42 21.28
C ILE A 151 -3.97 -5.94 21.45
N ALA A 152 -4.73 -6.69 20.64
CA ALA A 152 -4.73 -8.14 20.67
C ALA A 152 -3.33 -8.74 20.37
N LEU A 153 -2.63 -8.21 19.36
CA LEU A 153 -1.26 -8.63 19.04
C LEU A 153 -0.26 -8.29 20.16
N LYS A 154 -0.43 -7.16 20.85
CA LYS A 154 0.41 -6.77 22.01
C LYS A 154 0.19 -7.71 23.19
N LEU A 155 -1.06 -8.08 23.50
CA LEU A 155 -1.35 -9.09 24.52
C LEU A 155 -0.70 -10.43 24.17
N HIS A 156 -0.83 -10.88 22.92
CA HIS A 156 -0.17 -12.11 22.47
C HIS A 156 1.37 -12.03 22.54
N GLN A 157 1.94 -10.83 22.35
CA GLN A 157 3.38 -10.58 22.52
C GLN A 157 3.82 -10.73 23.98
N GLU A 158 2.99 -10.26 24.93
CA GLU A 158 3.22 -10.44 26.37
C GLU A 158 3.15 -11.93 26.76
N ASP A 159 2.20 -12.68 26.22
CA ASP A 159 2.09 -14.13 26.47
C ASP A 159 3.34 -14.89 26.01
N ILE A 160 3.87 -14.55 24.82
CA ILE A 160 5.14 -15.10 24.30
C ILE A 160 6.32 -14.71 25.20
N ALA A 161 6.31 -13.52 25.78
CA ALA A 161 7.37 -13.08 26.69
C ALA A 161 7.37 -13.90 28.00
N LEU A 162 6.19 -14.31 28.49
CA LEU A 162 6.01 -15.11 29.70
C LEU A 162 6.21 -16.62 29.48
N ALA A 163 6.04 -17.11 28.25
CA ALA A 163 6.25 -18.50 27.90
C ALA A 163 7.71 -18.96 28.13
N LYS A 164 7.85 -20.18 28.69
CA LYS A 164 9.14 -20.78 29.09
C LYS A 164 9.41 -22.13 28.44
N ASP A 165 8.37 -22.85 28.03
CA ASP A 165 8.47 -24.22 27.55
C ASP A 165 7.84 -24.40 26.16
N ARG A 166 8.24 -25.49 25.50
CA ARG A 166 7.82 -25.81 24.13
C ARG A 166 6.31 -26.06 24.01
N ALA A 167 5.66 -26.65 25.01
CA ALA A 167 4.23 -26.93 24.92
C ALA A 167 3.44 -25.62 24.91
N THR A 168 3.81 -24.68 25.78
CA THR A 168 3.24 -23.32 25.80
C THR A 168 3.46 -22.59 24.48
N PHE A 169 4.66 -22.65 23.88
CA PHE A 169 4.89 -22.03 22.56
C PHE A 169 4.05 -22.64 21.43
N ASN A 170 3.80 -23.96 21.46
CA ASN A 170 2.92 -24.60 20.47
C ASN A 170 1.48 -24.11 20.61
N LEU A 171 0.96 -24.02 21.85
CA LEU A 171 -0.38 -23.48 22.11
C LEU A 171 -0.50 -22.04 21.62
N LEU A 172 0.47 -21.19 21.93
CA LEU A 172 0.49 -19.80 21.44
C LEU A 172 0.58 -19.72 19.92
N ALA A 173 1.28 -20.66 19.27
CA ALA A 173 1.33 -20.71 17.81
C ALA A 173 -0.03 -21.09 17.19
N ASP A 174 -0.78 -21.98 17.85
CA ASP A 174 -2.13 -22.34 17.44
C ASP A 174 -3.11 -21.18 17.68
N ASP A 175 -3.04 -20.51 18.82
CA ASP A 175 -3.84 -19.31 19.12
C ASP A 175 -3.57 -18.18 18.12
N PHE A 176 -2.31 -18.01 17.70
CA PHE A 176 -1.94 -17.03 16.69
C PHE A 176 -2.71 -17.23 15.37
N SER A 177 -3.00 -18.48 15.00
CA SER A 177 -3.69 -18.80 13.73
C SER A 177 -5.10 -18.21 13.66
N LEU A 178 -5.75 -17.99 14.81
CA LEU A 178 -7.06 -17.38 14.92
C LEU A 178 -7.04 -15.87 14.61
N PHE A 179 -5.89 -15.21 14.78
CA PHE A 179 -5.75 -13.78 14.49
C PHE A 179 -5.47 -13.48 13.02
N VAL A 180 -5.02 -14.47 12.24
CA VAL A 180 -4.55 -14.26 10.86
C VAL A 180 -5.65 -13.67 9.99
N GLU A 181 -6.86 -14.24 10.06
CA GLU A 181 -7.99 -13.80 9.25
C GLU A 181 -8.42 -12.36 9.61
N SER A 182 -8.60 -12.07 10.89
CA SER A 182 -8.93 -10.72 11.36
C SER A 182 -7.86 -9.69 10.97
N TYR A 183 -6.58 -10.05 11.10
CA TYR A 183 -5.47 -9.20 10.68
C TYR A 183 -5.52 -8.87 9.19
N GLU A 184 -5.75 -9.88 8.35
CA GLU A 184 -5.84 -9.69 6.90
C GLU A 184 -7.04 -8.82 6.53
N GLN A 185 -8.23 -9.10 7.07
CA GLN A 185 -9.44 -8.31 6.81
C GLN A 185 -9.25 -6.84 7.16
N VAL A 186 -8.73 -6.54 8.36
CA VAL A 186 -8.48 -5.17 8.81
C VAL A 186 -7.44 -4.48 7.93
N SER A 187 -6.39 -5.19 7.55
CA SER A 187 -5.32 -4.66 6.69
C SER A 187 -5.83 -4.31 5.29
N TYR A 188 -6.55 -5.23 4.64
CA TYR A 188 -7.08 -5.03 3.30
C TYR A 188 -8.22 -4.02 3.26
N ARG A 189 -9.05 -3.94 4.32
CA ARG A 189 -10.03 -2.84 4.48
C ARG A 189 -9.33 -1.49 4.48
N ALA A 190 -8.33 -1.32 5.34
CA ALA A 190 -7.58 -0.07 5.44
C ALA A 190 -6.88 0.31 4.13
N LEU A 191 -6.23 -0.66 3.47
CA LEU A 191 -5.60 -0.46 2.16
C LEU A 191 -6.62 -0.01 1.09
N SER A 192 -7.79 -0.64 1.06
CA SER A 192 -8.85 -0.30 0.09
C SER A 192 -9.32 1.14 0.32
N LEU A 193 -9.60 1.51 1.57
CA LEU A 193 -10.00 2.89 1.92
C LEU A 193 -8.92 3.90 1.56
N ILE A 194 -7.64 3.59 1.82
CA ILE A 194 -6.52 4.48 1.46
C ILE A 194 -6.51 4.73 -0.07
N ARG A 195 -6.66 3.68 -0.88
CA ARG A 195 -6.66 3.81 -2.35
C ARG A 195 -7.84 4.59 -2.88
N ILE A 196 -9.03 4.34 -2.35
CA ILE A 196 -10.25 5.07 -2.70
C ILE A 196 -10.08 6.56 -2.34
N GLY A 197 -9.63 6.85 -1.12
CA GLY A 197 -9.43 8.22 -0.66
C GLY A 197 -8.40 9.00 -1.46
N GLN A 198 -7.30 8.36 -1.86
CA GLN A 198 -6.29 8.98 -2.73
C GLN A 198 -6.88 9.46 -4.06
N ILE A 199 -7.71 8.63 -4.71
CA ILE A 199 -8.33 9.00 -5.99
C ILE A 199 -9.43 10.04 -5.78
N GLN A 200 -10.24 9.92 -4.73
CA GLN A 200 -11.24 10.93 -4.37
C GLN A 200 -10.59 12.29 -4.13
N ALA A 201 -9.47 12.35 -3.41
CA ALA A 201 -8.75 13.59 -3.14
C ALA A 201 -8.22 14.25 -4.42
N VAL A 202 -7.77 13.46 -5.40
CA VAL A 202 -7.35 13.98 -6.71
C VAL A 202 -8.54 14.48 -7.51
N TYR A 203 -9.66 13.76 -7.50
CA TYR A 203 -10.90 14.21 -8.11
C TYR A 203 -11.36 15.55 -7.50
N ASP A 204 -11.45 15.65 -6.18
CA ASP A 204 -11.86 16.86 -5.47
C ASP A 204 -10.94 18.04 -5.83
N ALA A 205 -9.61 17.83 -5.83
CA ALA A 205 -8.66 18.87 -6.23
C ALA A 205 -8.82 19.30 -7.70
N ALA A 206 -9.04 18.34 -8.61
CA ALA A 206 -9.23 18.63 -10.03
C ALA A 206 -10.53 19.40 -10.30
N THR A 207 -11.61 19.13 -9.55
CA THR A 207 -12.86 19.90 -9.67
C THR A 207 -12.68 21.36 -9.26
N ILE A 208 -11.86 21.64 -8.23
CA ILE A 208 -11.52 23.00 -7.83
C ILE A 208 -10.70 23.69 -8.92
N ILE A 209 -9.68 23.01 -9.47
CA ILE A 209 -8.86 23.53 -10.55
C ILE A 209 -9.70 23.84 -11.80
N ASP A 210 -10.62 22.96 -12.20
CA ASP A 210 -11.54 23.19 -13.31
C ASP A 210 -12.40 24.45 -13.09
N ALA A 211 -12.94 24.63 -11.88
CA ALA A 211 -13.72 25.82 -11.54
C ALA A 211 -12.89 27.10 -11.60
N ASP A 212 -11.66 27.07 -11.10
CA ASP A 212 -10.73 28.21 -11.14
C ASP A 212 -10.32 28.54 -12.59
N ILE A 213 -10.03 27.54 -13.42
CA ILE A 213 -9.71 27.73 -14.83
C ILE A 213 -10.90 28.35 -15.55
N LYS A 214 -12.12 27.82 -15.40
CA LYS A 214 -13.34 28.39 -16.01
C LYS A 214 -13.48 29.86 -15.66
N LYS A 215 -13.39 30.19 -14.37
CA LYS A 215 -13.49 31.57 -13.89
C LYS A 215 -12.38 32.47 -14.44
N SER A 216 -11.16 31.96 -14.59
CA SER A 216 -10.03 32.74 -15.14
C SER A 216 -10.17 33.02 -16.63
N LYS A 217 -10.87 32.15 -17.36
CA LYS A 217 -11.07 32.23 -18.82
C LYS A 217 -12.38 32.93 -19.19
N GLU A 218 -13.28 33.15 -18.23
CA GLU A 218 -14.50 33.94 -18.42
C GLU A 218 -14.16 35.38 -18.82
N GLY A 219 -14.67 35.80 -19.99
CA GLY A 219 -14.49 37.16 -20.51
C GLY A 219 -13.16 37.43 -21.21
N GLU A 220 -12.32 36.41 -21.42
CA GLU A 220 -11.11 36.54 -22.24
C GLU A 220 -11.50 36.55 -23.74
N ASP A 221 -11.20 37.65 -24.44
CA ASP A 221 -11.45 37.75 -25.88
C ASP A 221 -10.38 36.98 -26.65
N VAL A 222 -10.74 35.78 -27.11
CA VAL A 222 -9.88 34.89 -27.87
C VAL A 222 -10.47 34.61 -29.25
N GLY A 223 -9.61 34.35 -30.23
CA GLY A 223 -10.05 33.99 -31.57
C GLY A 223 -10.94 32.74 -31.58
N ALA A 224 -11.92 32.70 -32.49
CA ALA A 224 -12.96 31.66 -32.55
C ALA A 224 -12.42 30.20 -32.53
N VAL A 225 -11.22 29.96 -33.07
CA VAL A 225 -10.57 28.64 -33.05
C VAL A 225 -10.14 28.24 -31.64
N VAL A 226 -9.61 29.17 -30.85
CA VAL A 226 -9.19 28.93 -29.46
C VAL A 226 -10.43 28.72 -28.58
N GLU A 227 -11.46 29.53 -28.78
CA GLU A 227 -12.73 29.38 -28.06
C GLU A 227 -13.40 28.03 -28.31
N SER A 228 -13.44 27.58 -29.58
CA SER A 228 -13.98 26.26 -29.91
C SER A 228 -13.20 25.12 -29.26
N LYS A 229 -11.87 25.22 -29.17
CA LYS A 229 -11.03 24.25 -28.45
C LYS A 229 -11.31 24.24 -26.95
N ARG A 230 -11.42 25.42 -26.33
CA ARG A 230 -11.77 25.57 -24.90
C ARG A 230 -13.09 24.90 -24.57
N VAL A 231 -14.15 25.21 -25.34
CA VAL A 231 -15.49 24.62 -25.14
C VAL A 231 -15.43 23.09 -25.23
N ARG A 232 -14.74 22.53 -26.22
CA ARG A 232 -14.60 21.08 -26.36
C ARG A 232 -13.86 20.46 -25.18
N ALA A 233 -12.74 21.06 -24.76
CA ALA A 233 -11.97 20.56 -23.64
C ALA A 233 -12.78 20.57 -22.33
N PHE A 234 -13.54 21.64 -22.06
CA PHE A 234 -14.45 21.67 -20.91
C PHE A 234 -15.54 20.60 -20.99
N GLN A 235 -16.11 20.34 -22.17
CA GLN A 235 -17.11 19.27 -22.34
C GLN A 235 -16.53 17.88 -22.05
N GLU A 236 -15.32 17.59 -22.53
CA GLU A 236 -14.64 16.32 -22.26
C GLU A 236 -14.28 16.16 -20.77
N ILE A 237 -13.79 17.23 -20.12
CA ILE A 237 -13.52 17.23 -18.66
C ILE A 237 -14.79 16.93 -17.88
N GLN A 238 -15.89 17.62 -18.19
CA GLN A 238 -17.16 17.40 -17.48
C GLN A 238 -17.68 15.98 -17.64
N ARG A 239 -17.60 15.43 -18.87
CA ARG A 239 -17.94 14.03 -19.13
C ARG A 239 -17.09 13.07 -18.28
N ASN A 240 -15.78 13.29 -18.26
CA ASN A 240 -14.87 12.44 -17.49
C ASN A 240 -15.12 12.57 -15.98
N PHE A 241 -15.41 13.77 -15.48
CA PHE A 241 -15.78 13.99 -14.08
C PHE A 241 -17.08 13.28 -13.69
N THR A 242 -18.11 13.32 -14.54
CA THR A 242 -19.35 12.57 -14.30
C THR A 242 -19.07 11.07 -14.17
N ILE A 243 -18.33 10.49 -15.11
CA ILE A 243 -17.97 9.06 -15.09
C ILE A 243 -17.15 8.72 -13.84
N THR A 244 -16.18 9.56 -13.51
CA THR A 244 -15.30 9.39 -12.33
C THR A 244 -16.11 9.41 -11.04
N ASN A 245 -17.00 10.39 -10.88
CA ASN A 245 -17.86 10.54 -9.71
C ASN A 245 -18.83 9.35 -9.56
N GLU A 246 -19.49 8.94 -10.64
CA GLU A 246 -20.37 7.76 -10.61
C GLU A 246 -19.61 6.48 -10.24
N GLY A 247 -18.37 6.33 -10.72
CA GLY A 247 -17.50 5.22 -10.36
C GLY A 247 -17.13 5.23 -8.88
N LEU A 248 -16.75 6.39 -8.34
CA LEU A 248 -16.40 6.57 -6.93
C LEU A 248 -17.59 6.32 -6.00
N ILE A 249 -18.79 6.82 -6.35
CA ILE A 249 -20.03 6.56 -5.61
C ILE A 249 -20.30 5.05 -5.55
N LYS A 250 -20.28 4.36 -6.68
CA LYS A 250 -20.50 2.90 -6.73
C LYS A 250 -19.49 2.13 -5.87
N LEU A 251 -18.24 2.57 -5.85
CA LEU A 251 -17.20 1.92 -5.07
C LEU A 251 -17.37 2.18 -3.56
N ASN A 252 -17.75 3.40 -3.17
CA ASN A 252 -18.10 3.71 -1.79
C ASN A 252 -19.35 2.93 -1.33
N ASP A 253 -20.38 2.83 -2.17
CA ASP A 253 -21.58 2.04 -1.87
C ASP A 253 -21.22 0.55 -1.66
N LYS A 254 -20.30 0.00 -2.47
CA LYS A 254 -19.76 -1.36 -2.27
C LYS A 254 -19.04 -1.52 -0.93
N VAL A 255 -18.33 -0.51 -0.45
CA VAL A 255 -17.66 -0.52 0.86
C VAL A 255 -18.68 -0.45 1.99
N ILE A 256 -19.66 0.45 1.89
CA ILE A 256 -20.68 0.70 2.91
C ILE A 256 -21.63 -0.49 3.05
N SER A 257 -22.04 -1.10 1.95
CA SER A 257 -22.99 -2.22 1.93
C SER A 257 -22.39 -3.55 2.39
N ARG A 258 -21.09 -3.59 2.67
CA ARG A 258 -20.36 -4.82 3.02
C ARG A 258 -20.28 -5.02 4.52
N GLU A 259 -20.40 -6.28 4.93
CA GLU A 259 -20.15 -6.66 6.31
C GLU A 259 -18.65 -6.59 6.64
N ALA A 260 -18.33 -6.34 7.92
CA ALA A 260 -16.98 -6.10 8.39
C ALA A 260 -16.00 -7.26 8.16
N GLU A 261 -16.50 -8.49 8.01
CA GLU A 261 -15.68 -9.71 7.88
C GLU A 261 -15.33 -10.04 6.41
N ASP A 262 -15.91 -9.32 5.44
CA ASP A 262 -15.75 -9.67 4.02
C ASP A 262 -14.54 -9.00 3.34
N PHE A 263 -13.82 -8.13 4.05
CA PHE A 263 -12.74 -7.29 3.52
C PHE A 263 -11.41 -8.02 3.26
N GLY A 264 -11.43 -9.29 2.84
CA GLY A 264 -10.21 -10.06 2.52
C GLY A 264 -9.49 -9.60 1.25
N ARG A 265 -8.43 -10.32 0.88
CA ARG A 265 -7.57 -10.03 -0.30
C ARG A 265 -8.36 -9.81 -1.59
N ASN A 266 -9.35 -10.67 -1.86
CA ASN A 266 -10.17 -10.59 -3.08
C ASN A 266 -10.91 -9.26 -3.19
N PHE A 267 -11.30 -8.69 -2.05
CA PHE A 267 -11.96 -7.38 -2.04
C PHE A 267 -11.00 -6.26 -2.41
N TYR A 268 -9.79 -6.30 -1.87
CA TYR A 268 -8.77 -5.33 -2.23
C TYR A 268 -8.44 -5.44 -3.73
N GLU A 269 -8.31 -6.65 -4.25
CA GLU A 269 -8.10 -6.89 -5.68
C GLU A 269 -9.28 -6.37 -6.52
N ASP A 270 -10.54 -6.65 -6.16
CA ASP A 270 -11.74 -6.08 -6.82
C ASP A 270 -11.72 -4.55 -6.75
N THR A 271 -11.35 -3.98 -5.60
CA THR A 271 -11.23 -2.52 -5.42
C THR A 271 -10.24 -1.93 -6.43
N LEU A 272 -9.05 -2.53 -6.58
CA LEU A 272 -8.06 -2.08 -7.56
C LEU A 272 -8.59 -2.16 -9.00
N VAL A 273 -9.26 -3.26 -9.36
CA VAL A 273 -9.85 -3.42 -10.70
C VAL A 273 -10.94 -2.37 -10.97
N ASN A 274 -11.77 -2.03 -9.98
CA ASN A 274 -12.79 -0.99 -10.14
C ASN A 274 -12.19 0.43 -10.15
N LEU A 275 -11.04 0.65 -9.51
CA LEU A 275 -10.34 1.93 -9.50
C LEU A 275 -9.58 2.20 -10.81
N GLU A 276 -9.13 1.17 -11.53
CA GLU A 276 -8.39 1.32 -12.79
C GLU A 276 -9.11 2.19 -13.84
N PRO A 277 -10.39 1.94 -14.21
CA PRO A 277 -11.08 2.81 -15.17
C PRO A 277 -11.26 4.23 -14.64
N ILE A 278 -11.49 4.41 -13.33
CA ILE A 278 -11.62 5.73 -12.68
C ILE A 278 -10.31 6.50 -12.81
N TYR A 279 -9.19 5.82 -12.54
CA TYR A 279 -7.84 6.36 -12.69
C TYR A 279 -7.57 6.84 -14.12
N ILE A 280 -7.92 6.03 -15.12
CA ILE A 280 -7.72 6.38 -16.54
C ILE A 280 -8.50 7.65 -16.89
N GLN A 281 -9.74 7.78 -16.44
CA GLN A 281 -10.55 9.00 -16.70
C GLN A 281 -10.01 10.21 -15.95
N MET A 282 -9.50 10.02 -14.74
CA MET A 282 -8.88 11.08 -13.96
C MET A 282 -7.61 11.59 -14.65
N SER A 283 -6.74 10.69 -15.14
CA SER A 283 -5.54 11.06 -15.89
C SER A 283 -5.88 11.89 -17.12
N LYS A 284 -6.87 11.45 -17.93
CA LYS A 284 -7.33 12.20 -19.11
C LYS A 284 -7.86 13.59 -18.74
N SER A 285 -8.61 13.68 -17.65
CA SER A 285 -9.13 14.96 -17.16
C SER A 285 -8.01 15.92 -16.77
N LEU A 286 -6.97 15.42 -16.10
CA LEU A 286 -5.79 16.22 -15.75
C LEU A 286 -5.02 16.69 -16.98
N ASP A 287 -4.85 15.83 -18.00
CA ASP A 287 -4.21 16.21 -19.26
C ASP A 287 -4.98 17.35 -19.97
N HIS A 288 -6.32 17.25 -20.00
CA HIS A 288 -7.16 18.31 -20.58
C HIS A 288 -7.12 19.61 -19.76
N LEU A 289 -7.05 19.54 -18.43
CA LEU A 289 -6.85 20.72 -17.59
C LEU A 289 -5.49 21.38 -17.85
N GLU A 290 -4.43 20.59 -18.03
CA GLU A 290 -3.11 21.11 -18.38
C GLU A 290 -3.12 21.77 -19.76
N GLU A 291 -3.82 21.19 -20.74
CA GLU A 291 -4.00 21.80 -22.06
C GLU A 291 -4.75 23.15 -21.96
N LEU A 292 -5.83 23.21 -21.17
CA LEU A 292 -6.60 24.44 -20.95
C LEU A 292 -5.80 25.56 -20.28
N LEU A 293 -4.83 25.23 -19.42
CA LEU A 293 -3.93 26.23 -18.84
C LEU A 293 -3.00 26.87 -19.87
N LYS A 294 -2.71 26.18 -20.97
CA LYS A 294 -1.84 26.65 -22.06
C LYS A 294 -2.61 27.44 -23.13
N LEU A 295 -3.92 27.23 -23.24
CA LEU A 295 -4.82 27.91 -24.18
C LEU A 295 -5.32 29.25 -23.66
#